data_AF-A0A8S9SPX7-F1
#
_entry.id   AF-A0A8S9SPX7-F1
#
_cell.length_a   1.000
_cell.length_b   1.000
_cell.length_c   1.000
_cell.angle_alpha   90.00
_cell.angle_beta   90.00
_cell.angle_gamma   90.00
#
_symmetry.space_group_name_H-M   'P 1'
#
loop_
_entity.id
_entity.type
_entity.pdbx_description
1 polymer ?
#
loop_
_entity_poly.entity_id
_entity_poly.type
_entity_poly.pdbx_seq_one_letter_code
_entity_poly.pdbx_strand_id
1 'polypeptide(L)'
;MGLMDIGECADAYLFRVSLPGVKRDERHFSCEVEDNGRVLVRGVTTTGEKQVHRYSQVFKMKTHNLCPPGQFSVSFHLPGPVHPQEFTGSFGTDGIFEGTVMKKLQKQTV
;
A
#
# COMPACT_ATOMS: atom_id res chain seq x y z
N MET A 1 -2.88 0.80 -11.13
CA MET A 1 -2.93 0.29 -9.74
C MET A 1 -2.85 1.47 -8.80
N GLY A 2 -3.48 1.38 -7.63
CA GLY A 2 -3.38 2.44 -6.62
C GLY A 2 -4.45 3.52 -6.77
N LEU A 3 -5.73 3.13 -6.67
CA LEU A 3 -6.65 4.05 -6.02
C LEU A 3 -6.17 4.18 -4.58
N MET A 4 -5.89 5.42 -4.22
CA MET A 4 -5.33 5.76 -2.93
C MET A 4 -6.18 6.86 -2.34
N ASP A 5 -6.62 6.64 -1.11
CA ASP A 5 -7.39 7.60 -0.34
C ASP A 5 -6.60 7.99 0.90
N ILE A 6 -6.67 9.27 1.28
CA ILE A 6 -6.12 9.79 2.54
C ILE A 6 -7.28 10.36 3.35
N GLY A 7 -7.47 9.84 4.54
CA GLY A 7 -8.32 10.40 5.58
C GLY A 7 -7.48 11.15 6.61
N GLU A 8 -8.04 12.22 7.16
CA GLU A 8 -7.41 13.04 8.19
C GLU A 8 -8.30 13.08 9.43
N CYS A 9 -7.75 12.69 10.58
CA CYS A 9 -8.35 12.85 11.89
C CYS A 9 -7.65 13.98 12.66
N ALA A 10 -8.04 14.28 13.90
CA ALA A 10 -7.41 15.37 14.66
C ALA A 10 -5.90 15.14 14.89
N ASP A 11 -5.54 13.91 15.20
CA ASP A 11 -4.23 13.47 15.69
C ASP A 11 -3.54 12.44 14.78
N ALA A 12 -4.21 11.95 13.74
CA ALA A 12 -3.68 10.92 12.84
C ALA A 12 -4.02 11.16 11.37
N TYR A 13 -3.23 10.55 10.49
CA TYR A 13 -3.60 10.32 9.09
C TYR A 13 -3.91 8.83 8.89
N LEU A 14 -4.98 8.55 8.14
CA LEU A 14 -5.33 7.24 7.64
C LEU A 14 -5.09 7.25 6.13
N PHE A 15 -4.52 6.20 5.57
CA PHE A 15 -4.46 6.03 4.13
C PHE A 15 -4.82 4.60 3.72
N ARG A 16 -5.41 4.46 2.54
CA ARG A 16 -5.80 3.17 1.96
C ARG A 16 -5.20 3.06 0.58
N VAL A 17 -4.56 1.94 0.26
CA VAL A 17 -3.96 1.68 -1.05
C VAL A 17 -4.53 0.39 -1.63
N SER A 18 -5.19 0.48 -2.79
CA SER A 18 -5.68 -0.69 -3.51
C SER A 18 -4.54 -1.44 -4.20
N LEU A 19 -4.23 -2.63 -3.68
CA LEU A 19 -3.10 -3.49 -4.08
C LEU A 19 -3.56 -4.95 -4.36
N PRO A 20 -4.44 -5.17 -5.34
CA PRO A 20 -4.91 -6.51 -5.65
C PRO A 20 -3.78 -7.40 -6.18
N GLY A 21 -3.76 -8.66 -5.74
CA GLY A 21 -2.80 -9.66 -6.25
C GLY A 21 -1.36 -9.49 -5.79
N VAL A 22 -1.13 -8.69 -4.76
CA VAL A 22 0.17 -8.56 -4.09
C VAL A 22 0.41 -9.74 -3.14
N LYS A 23 1.64 -10.27 -3.16
CA LYS A 23 2.08 -11.29 -2.22
C LYS A 23 2.21 -10.67 -0.82
N ARG A 24 1.45 -11.19 0.13
CA ARG A 24 1.38 -10.70 1.53
C ARG A 24 2.50 -11.17 2.45
N ASP A 25 3.47 -11.90 1.91
CA ASP A 25 4.64 -12.34 2.66
C ASP A 25 5.50 -11.13 3.03
N GLU A 26 5.84 -10.99 4.32
CA GLU A 26 6.65 -9.88 4.86
C GLU A 26 8.00 -9.73 4.16
N ARG A 27 8.53 -10.80 3.54
CA ARG A 27 9.76 -10.71 2.74
C ARG A 27 9.61 -9.92 1.45
N HIS A 28 8.37 -9.80 0.96
CA HIS A 28 8.07 -9.27 -0.36
C HIS A 28 7.23 -8.00 -0.32
N PHE A 29 6.70 -7.61 0.84
CA PHE A 29 5.88 -6.43 1.02
C PHE A 29 6.44 -5.55 2.14
N SER A 30 6.58 -4.25 1.89
CA SER A 30 6.99 -3.28 2.90
C SER A 30 6.26 -1.96 2.73
N CYS A 31 6.07 -1.25 3.84
CA CYS A 31 5.58 0.12 3.89
C CYS A 31 6.47 0.91 4.83
N GLU A 32 7.08 1.97 4.30
CA GLU A 32 7.94 2.89 5.05
C GLU A 32 7.24 4.24 5.13
N VAL A 33 7.27 4.85 6.30
CA VAL A 33 6.76 6.21 6.53
C VAL A 33 7.92 7.06 7.02
N GLU A 34 8.20 8.16 6.33
CA GLU A 34 9.22 9.13 6.72
C GLU A 34 8.63 10.24 7.59
N ASP A 35 9.48 10.89 8.38
CA ASP A 35 9.13 11.98 9.29
C ASP A 35 8.41 13.16 8.62
N ASN A 36 8.69 13.40 7.35
CA ASN A 36 8.10 14.46 6.52
C ASN A 36 6.70 14.10 5.98
N GLY A 37 6.17 12.92 6.31
CA GLY A 37 4.89 12.42 5.81
C GLY A 37 4.98 11.67 4.49
N ARG A 38 6.16 11.45 3.92
CA ARG A 38 6.33 10.61 2.73
C ARG A 38 6.10 9.14 3.08
N VAL A 39 5.27 8.48 2.28
CA VAL A 39 5.00 7.04 2.41
C VAL A 39 5.53 6.34 1.17
N LEU A 40 6.21 5.21 1.38
CA LEU A 40 6.74 4.35 0.33
C LEU A 40 6.26 2.92 0.55
N VAL A 41 5.42 2.44 -0.36
CA VAL A 41 4.94 1.06 -0.38
C VAL A 41 5.69 0.29 -1.45
N ARG A 42 6.23 -0.87 -1.10
CA ARG A 42 6.90 -1.79 -2.03
C ARG A 42 6.28 -3.16 -1.92
N GLY A 43 6.22 -3.86 -3.04
CA GLY A 43 5.61 -5.17 -3.07
C GLY A 43 5.97 -5.99 -4.30
N VAL A 44 5.51 -7.23 -4.33
CA VAL A 44 5.52 -8.07 -5.53
C VAL A 44 4.09 -8.49 -5.87
N THR A 45 3.64 -8.20 -7.09
CA THR A 45 2.39 -8.74 -7.65
C THR A 45 2.65 -10.11 -8.28
N THR A 46 1.80 -11.09 -7.99
CA THR A 46 1.88 -12.45 -8.58
C THR A 46 0.80 -12.68 -9.64
N THR A 47 -0.22 -11.84 -9.68
CA THR A 47 -1.32 -11.91 -10.64
C THR A 47 -1.11 -10.91 -11.78
N GLY A 48 -1.72 -11.17 -12.93
CA GLY A 48 -1.60 -10.31 -14.12
C GLY A 48 -0.91 -11.00 -15.30
N GLU A 49 -0.45 -12.24 -15.12
CA GLU A 49 -0.01 -13.08 -16.24
C GLU A 49 -1.16 -13.38 -17.20
N LYS A 50 -0.85 -13.42 -18.50
CA LYS A 50 -1.83 -13.81 -19.52
C LYS A 50 -2.26 -15.28 -19.38
N GLN A 51 -1.38 -16.12 -18.83
CA GLN A 51 -1.61 -17.54 -18.62
C GLN A 51 -1.09 -17.92 -17.23
N VAL A 52 -1.90 -18.63 -16.46
CA VAL A 52 -1.54 -19.15 -15.14
C VAL A 52 -1.45 -20.68 -15.22
N HIS A 53 -0.35 -21.25 -14.77
CA HIS A 53 -0.17 -22.70 -14.69
C HIS A 53 -0.51 -23.19 -13.28
N ARG A 54 -1.54 -24.02 -13.13
CA ARG A 54 -1.91 -24.59 -11.83
C ARG A 54 -2.49 -25.99 -12.02
N TYR A 55 -2.10 -26.94 -11.16
CA TYR A 55 -2.56 -28.34 -11.24
C TYR A 55 -2.37 -28.97 -12.63
N SER A 56 -1.25 -28.70 -13.29
CA SER A 56 -0.95 -29.14 -14.67
C SER A 56 -1.94 -28.64 -15.73
N GLN A 57 -2.73 -27.62 -15.41
CA GLN A 57 -3.65 -26.95 -16.33
C GLN A 57 -3.17 -25.53 -16.62
N VAL A 58 -3.47 -25.05 -17.83
CA VAL A 58 -3.18 -23.68 -18.28
C VAL A 58 -4.47 -22.88 -18.28
N PHE A 59 -4.54 -21.86 -17.44
CA PHE A 59 -5.68 -20.95 -17.33
C PHE A 59 -5.36 -19.65 -18.04
N LYS A 60 -6.14 -19.30 -19.07
CA LYS A 60 -5.99 -18.02 -19.77
C LYS A 60 -6.82 -16.95 -19.07
N MET A 61 -6.18 -15.88 -18.61
CA MET A 61 -6.88 -14.73 -18.04
C MET A 61 -7.73 -14.06 -19.13
N LYS A 62 -9.04 -13.92 -18.87
CA LYS A 62 -9.97 -13.21 -19.79
C LYS A 62 -10.00 -11.70 -19.53
N THR A 63 -9.66 -11.26 -18.32
CA THR A 63 -9.60 -9.86 -17.93
C THR A 63 -8.14 -9.38 -17.91
N HIS A 64 -7.84 -8.33 -18.69
CA HIS A 64 -6.49 -7.78 -18.84
C HIS A 64 -6.24 -6.49 -18.04
N ASN A 65 -7.03 -6.23 -17.00
CA ASN A 65 -7.02 -4.94 -16.28
C ASN A 65 -6.08 -4.91 -15.06
N LEU A 66 -5.29 -5.97 -14.85
CA LEU A 66 -4.32 -6.03 -13.74
C LEU A 66 -2.94 -5.64 -14.25
N CYS A 67 -2.15 -4.99 -13.39
CA CYS A 67 -0.74 -4.76 -13.69
C CYS A 67 -0.01 -6.10 -13.89
N PRO A 68 1.03 -6.13 -14.74
CA PRO A 68 1.85 -7.32 -14.88
C PRO A 68 2.43 -7.74 -13.51
N PRO A 69 2.74 -9.03 -13.34
CA PRO A 69 3.45 -9.49 -12.16
C PRO A 69 4.84 -8.87 -12.09
N GLY A 70 5.35 -8.75 -10.89
CA GLY A 70 6.69 -8.23 -10.64
C GLY A 70 6.76 -7.30 -9.45
N GLN A 71 7.93 -6.71 -9.26
CA GLN A 71 8.13 -5.71 -8.22
C GLN A 71 7.41 -4.42 -8.58
N PHE A 72 6.79 -3.80 -7.58
CA PHE A 72 6.23 -2.47 -7.70
C PHE A 72 6.67 -1.58 -6.53
N SER A 73 6.60 -0.29 -6.76
CA SER A 73 6.67 0.71 -5.70
C SER A 73 5.63 1.81 -5.95
N VAL A 74 5.03 2.30 -4.89
CA VAL A 74 4.11 3.44 -4.88
C VAL A 74 4.61 4.41 -3.82
N SER A 75 4.67 5.70 -4.15
CA SER A 75 5.01 6.73 -3.17
C SER A 75 4.05 7.91 -3.23
N PHE A 76 3.78 8.49 -2.08
CA PHE A 76 2.88 9.62 -1.90
C PHE A 76 3.24 10.38 -0.63
N HIS A 77 2.61 11.54 -0.43
CA HIS A 77 2.81 12.35 0.77
C HIS A 77 1.50 12.51 1.52
N LEU A 78 1.58 12.35 2.83
CA LEU A 78 0.55 12.77 3.76
C LEU A 78 0.54 14.31 3.85
N PRO A 79 -0.57 14.94 4.29
CA PRO A 79 -0.70 16.40 4.35
C PRO A 79 0.35 17.11 5.22
N GLY A 80 1.01 16.40 6.14
CA GLY A 80 2.02 16.98 7.01
C GLY A 80 2.90 15.95 7.72
N PRO A 81 3.81 16.43 8.58
CA PRO A 81 4.77 15.59 9.28
C PRO A 81 4.10 14.67 10.31
N VAL A 82 4.77 13.55 10.58
CA VAL A 82 4.20 12.44 11.37
C VAL A 82 5.24 11.86 12.33
N HIS A 83 4.78 11.00 13.24
CA HIS A 83 5.61 10.15 14.09
C HIS A 83 5.71 8.74 13.47
N PRO A 84 6.76 8.41 12.69
CA PRO A 84 6.86 7.10 12.02
C PRO A 84 6.88 5.91 12.97
N GLN A 85 7.34 6.12 14.20
CA GLN A 85 7.39 5.09 15.24
C GLN A 85 5.97 4.68 15.71
N GLU A 86 4.98 5.53 15.46
CA GLU A 86 3.56 5.31 15.78
C GLU A 86 2.77 4.91 14.52
N PHE A 87 3.46 4.40 13.50
CA PHE A 87 2.83 3.83 12.32
C PHE A 87 2.29 2.43 12.61
N THR A 88 1.05 2.18 12.18
CA THR A 88 0.45 0.86 12.13
C THR A 88 -0.05 0.60 10.71
N GLY A 89 0.26 -0.58 10.18
CA GLY A 89 -0.15 -1.01 8.84
C GLY A 89 -0.81 -2.37 8.90
N SER A 90 -1.88 -2.53 8.13
CA SER A 90 -2.58 -3.81 7.99
C SER A 90 -2.90 -4.09 6.52
N PHE A 91 -2.65 -5.31 6.07
CA PHE A 91 -2.98 -5.73 4.71
C PHE A 91 -4.16 -6.70 4.74
N GLY A 92 -5.34 -6.19 4.38
CA GLY A 92 -6.58 -6.94 4.34
C GLY A 92 -6.60 -8.07 3.31
N THR A 93 -7.53 -9.02 3.51
CA THR A 93 -7.74 -10.13 2.57
C THR A 93 -8.41 -9.70 1.26
N ASP A 94 -8.99 -8.51 1.26
CA ASP A 94 -9.63 -7.79 0.15
C ASP A 94 -8.64 -7.17 -0.85
N GLY A 95 -7.34 -7.16 -0.53
CA GLY A 95 -6.33 -6.54 -1.38
C GLY A 95 -6.20 -5.04 -1.15
N ILE A 96 -6.63 -4.54 0.01
CA ILE A 96 -6.41 -3.15 0.44
C ILE A 96 -5.37 -3.13 1.56
N PHE A 97 -4.36 -2.28 1.40
CA PHE A 97 -3.44 -1.96 2.47
C PHE A 97 -3.91 -0.69 3.18
N GLU A 98 -4.11 -0.76 4.49
CA GLU A 98 -4.55 0.36 5.32
C GLU A 98 -3.44 0.73 6.30
N GLY A 99 -3.06 2.00 6.31
CA GLY A 99 -2.03 2.53 7.19
C GLY A 99 -2.55 3.71 8.02
N THR A 100 -2.26 3.69 9.32
CA THR A 100 -2.55 4.80 10.24
C THR A 100 -1.25 5.28 10.86
N VAL A 101 -1.03 6.59 10.90
CA VAL A 101 0.15 7.20 11.53
C VAL A 101 -0.21 8.49 12.24
N MET A 102 0.36 8.70 13.42
CA MET A 102 0.11 9.87 14.25
C MET A 102 0.79 11.12 13.69
N LYS A 103 0.11 12.26 13.73
CA LYS A 103 0.63 13.56 13.27
C LYS A 103 1.62 14.11 14.27
N LYS A 104 2.66 14.79 13.76
CA LYS A 104 3.43 15.73 14.57
C LYS A 104 2.59 16.99 14.72
N LEU A 105 1.97 17.18 15.88
CA LEU A 105 1.29 18.43 16.21
C LEU A 105 2.32 19.57 16.16
N GLN A 106 2.27 20.40 15.13
CA GLN A 106 2.98 21.67 15.17
C GLN A 106 2.27 22.51 16.23
N LYS A 107 2.98 22.89 17.29
CA LYS A 107 2.50 23.95 18.18
C LYS A 107 2.22 25.16 17.29
N GLN A 108 0.95 25.53 17.14
CA GLN A 108 0.59 26.82 16.57
C GLN A 108 1.25 27.85 17.47
N THR A 109 2.30 28.49 16.94
CA THR A 109 2.91 29.63 17.62
C THR A 109 1.94 30.76 17.39
N VAL A 110 1.13 31.04 18.42
CA VAL A 110 0.31 32.26 18.51
C VAL A 110 1.22 33.41 18.91
#